data_AF-A0A7M1XYH7-F1
#
_entry.id   AF-A0A7M1XYH7-F1
#
_cell.length_a   1.000
_cell.length_b   1.000
_cell.length_c   1.000
_cell.angle_alpha   90.00
_cell.angle_beta   90.00
_cell.angle_gamma   90.00
#
_symmetry.space_group_name_H-M   'P 1'
#
loop_
_entity.id
_entity.type
_entity.pdbx_description
1 polymer ?
#
loop_
_entity_poly.entity_id
_entity_poly.type
_entity_poly.pdbx_seq_one_letter_code
_entity_poly.pdbx_strand_id
1 'polypeptide(L)'
;MEVISTKQNSIFVDMDCLFESENLNDNVNKDLLKNSVLKTHIIPDLNSLRLDKYVTAIGVQDTGMNTSKMVVETTRNDKLCINNQRSNVQSSNNIPSLKSKTIPVKNYIENAAEGFKEGYKFLYRNKEDLLNDLNHKFADYQYRKLLRPTSHYTQILSMSYHPRFLMNEMNRRLFLLFISDDVYDRTIERIEYDALLNNDIPLHTGMLNNTDLYVNSKMVIKNHLNVSPLDAFKEKLDCLNN
;
A
#
# COMPACT_ATOMS: atom_id res chain seq x y z
N MET A 1 -3.83 -2.44 3.16
CA MET A 1 -5.03 -2.99 3.83
C MET A 1 -4.60 -3.86 4.99
N GLU A 2 -5.17 -3.59 6.17
CA GLU A 2 -4.98 -4.38 7.39
C GLU A 2 -6.29 -5.08 7.77
N VAL A 3 -6.19 -6.32 8.24
CA VAL A 3 -7.34 -7.13 8.68
C VAL A 3 -7.13 -7.58 10.12
N ILE A 4 -8.18 -7.51 10.93
CA ILE A 4 -8.22 -8.07 12.28
C ILE A 4 -9.25 -9.19 12.34
N SER A 5 -8.87 -10.34 12.87
CA SER A 5 -9.79 -11.43 13.13
C SER A 5 -10.43 -11.27 14.51
N THR A 6 -11.77 -11.22 14.54
CA THR A 6 -12.57 -11.11 15.76
C THR A 6 -13.61 -12.23 15.80
N LYS A 7 -13.32 -13.29 16.56
CA LYS A 7 -14.16 -14.50 16.63
C LYS A 7 -14.43 -15.08 15.22
N GLN A 8 -15.65 -14.90 14.71
CA GLN A 8 -16.10 -15.43 13.42
C GLN A 8 -15.99 -14.39 12.29
N ASN A 9 -15.58 -13.15 12.59
CA ASN A 9 -15.58 -12.04 11.65
C ASN A 9 -14.16 -11.58 11.33
N SER A 10 -13.93 -11.19 10.07
CA SER A 10 -12.75 -10.46 9.63
C SER A 10 -13.12 -8.99 9.45
N ILE A 11 -12.39 -8.09 10.09
CA ILE A 11 -12.63 -6.64 10.05
C ILE A 11 -11.48 -5.98 9.32
N PHE A 12 -11.78 -5.23 8.25
CA PHE A 12 -10.81 -4.34 7.62
C PHE A 12 -10.70 -3.05 8.41
N VAL A 13 -9.48 -2.64 8.76
CA VAL A 13 -9.23 -1.45 9.61
C VAL A 13 -8.63 -0.29 8.82
N ASP A 14 -7.98 -0.60 7.70
CA ASP A 14 -7.31 0.38 6.86
C ASP A 14 -7.75 0.26 5.39
N MET A 15 -8.65 1.16 5.00
CA MET A 15 -9.37 1.18 3.71
C MET A 15 -9.21 2.52 2.96
N ASP A 16 -8.37 3.42 3.45
CA ASP A 16 -8.15 4.74 2.86
C ASP A 16 -7.50 4.67 1.46
N CYS A 17 -6.78 3.58 1.17
CA CYS A 17 -6.08 3.32 -0.10
C CYS A 17 -6.86 2.44 -1.10
N LEU A 18 -8.19 2.27 -0.93
CA LEU A 18 -8.97 1.33 -1.75
C LEU A 18 -8.88 1.58 -3.28
N PHE A 19 -8.76 2.85 -3.67
CA PHE A 19 -8.76 3.30 -5.07
C PHE A 19 -7.36 3.63 -5.64
N GLU A 20 -6.31 3.21 -4.94
CA GLU A 20 -4.92 3.48 -5.33
C GLU A 20 -4.49 2.80 -6.65
N SER A 21 -5.16 1.70 -7.01
CA SER A 21 -4.63 0.68 -7.94
C SER A 21 -4.74 0.96 -9.44
N GLU A 22 -4.91 2.23 -9.83
CA GLU A 22 -4.90 2.67 -11.22
C GLU A 22 -3.57 3.32 -11.54
N ASN A 23 -2.62 2.50 -11.97
CA ASN A 23 -1.35 3.00 -12.44
C ASN A 23 -1.55 3.79 -13.72
N LEU A 24 -1.31 5.09 -13.57
CA LEU A 24 -0.64 5.91 -14.57
C LEU A 24 0.50 5.17 -15.26
N ASN A 25 0.45 5.19 -16.60
CA ASN A 25 1.54 4.92 -17.52
C ASN A 25 2.36 3.65 -17.21
N ASP A 26 2.04 2.53 -17.89
CA ASP A 26 3.05 1.83 -18.72
C ASP A 26 2.53 0.49 -19.25
N ASN A 27 2.56 0.41 -20.58
CA ASN A 27 2.57 -0.79 -21.45
C ASN A 27 1.49 -1.85 -21.22
N VAL A 28 0.50 -1.79 -22.13
CA VAL A 28 -0.70 -2.62 -22.35
C VAL A 28 -0.52 -4.16 -22.23
N ASN A 29 0.71 -4.68 -22.21
CA ASN A 29 0.99 -6.12 -22.17
C ASN A 29 1.31 -6.69 -20.77
N LYS A 30 1.36 -5.88 -19.69
CA LYS A 30 1.48 -6.36 -18.29
C LYS A 30 0.15 -6.32 -17.49
N ASP A 31 -0.97 -6.05 -18.16
CA ASP A 31 -2.22 -5.58 -17.52
C ASP A 31 -3.08 -6.63 -16.80
N LEU A 32 -3.03 -7.91 -17.19
CA LEU A 32 -3.93 -8.92 -16.61
C LEU A 32 -3.68 -9.15 -15.11
N LEU A 33 -2.42 -9.18 -14.69
CA LEU A 33 -2.06 -9.33 -13.28
C LEU A 33 -2.33 -8.06 -12.47
N LYS A 34 -2.16 -6.89 -13.10
CA LYS A 34 -2.52 -5.58 -12.52
C LYS A 34 -4.03 -5.38 -12.35
N ASN A 35 -4.86 -6.20 -12.98
CA ASN A 35 -6.31 -6.19 -12.81
C ASN A 35 -6.85 -7.36 -11.97
N SER A 36 -5.97 -8.24 -11.52
CA SER A 36 -6.28 -9.37 -10.64
C SER A 36 -6.36 -8.98 -9.17
N VAL A 37 -6.97 -9.86 -8.36
CA VAL A 37 -7.01 -9.78 -6.89
C VAL A 37 -5.64 -9.87 -6.23
N LEU A 38 -4.61 -10.34 -6.93
CA LEU A 38 -3.24 -10.43 -6.41
C LEU A 38 -2.70 -9.04 -5.99
N LYS A 39 -3.15 -7.96 -6.63
CA LYS A 39 -2.74 -6.59 -6.28
C LYS A 39 -3.31 -6.08 -4.97
N THR A 40 -4.32 -6.75 -4.42
CA THR A 40 -4.94 -6.33 -3.15
C THR A 40 -4.02 -6.60 -1.96
N HIS A 41 -3.01 -7.46 -2.13
CA HIS A 41 -2.16 -7.99 -1.06
C HIS A 41 -2.95 -8.71 0.07
N ILE A 42 -4.25 -8.96 -0.13
CA ILE A 42 -5.04 -9.85 0.71
C ILE A 42 -4.55 -11.29 0.55
N ILE A 43 -4.21 -11.64 -0.69
CA ILE A 43 -3.55 -12.89 -1.06
C ILE A 43 -2.14 -12.59 -1.61
N PRO A 44 -1.26 -13.60 -1.69
CA PRO A 44 0.13 -13.40 -2.10
C PRO A 44 0.18 -13.02 -3.59
N ASP A 45 1.04 -12.08 -3.97
CA ASP A 45 1.31 -11.82 -5.38
C ASP A 45 2.32 -12.81 -5.97
N LEU A 46 2.53 -12.77 -7.28
CA LEU A 46 3.43 -13.69 -7.98
C LEU A 46 4.89 -13.61 -7.53
N ASN A 47 5.34 -12.41 -7.13
CA ASN A 47 6.70 -12.24 -6.62
C ASN A 47 6.83 -12.83 -5.22
N SER A 48 5.81 -12.68 -4.39
CA SER A 48 5.69 -13.29 -3.07
C SER A 48 5.68 -14.81 -3.14
N LEU A 49 5.03 -15.39 -4.15
CA LEU A 49 5.02 -16.84 -4.36
C LEU A 49 6.39 -17.42 -4.76
N ARG A 50 7.32 -16.60 -5.28
CA ARG A 50 8.70 -17.00 -5.57
C ARG A 50 9.61 -16.93 -4.35
N LEU A 51 9.14 -16.31 -3.27
CA LEU A 51 9.84 -16.26 -2.00
C LEU A 51 9.39 -17.47 -1.17
N ASP A 52 10.31 -18.04 -0.38
CA ASP A 52 10.00 -19.17 0.50
C ASP A 52 8.94 -18.83 1.57
N LYS A 53 8.62 -17.54 1.73
CA LYS A 53 7.70 -16.99 2.73
C LYS A 53 7.09 -15.71 2.17
N TYR A 54 5.94 -15.26 2.68
CA TYR A 54 5.34 -13.97 2.31
C TYR A 54 4.35 -13.47 3.39
N VAL A 55 4.03 -12.17 3.36
CA VAL A 55 3.07 -11.51 4.26
C VAL A 55 1.84 -11.10 3.45
N THR A 56 0.65 -11.51 3.89
CA THR A 56 -0.62 -11.04 3.31
C THR A 56 -1.56 -10.51 4.39
N ALA A 57 -2.65 -9.86 3.97
CA ALA A 57 -3.66 -9.39 4.91
C ALA A 57 -4.29 -10.53 5.72
N ILE A 58 -4.35 -11.77 5.20
CA ILE A 58 -4.94 -12.93 5.89
C ILE A 58 -3.88 -13.75 6.68
N GLY A 59 -2.66 -13.26 6.82
CA GLY A 59 -1.66 -13.86 7.70
C GLY A 59 -0.31 -14.08 7.03
N VAL A 60 0.66 -14.45 7.87
CA VAL A 60 1.99 -14.88 7.42
C VAL A 60 1.98 -16.40 7.30
N GLN A 61 2.41 -16.91 6.14
CA GLN A 61 2.72 -18.33 6.00
C GLN A 61 4.18 -18.55 6.42
N ASP A 62 4.37 -19.37 7.44
CA ASP A 62 5.65 -19.78 8.03
C ASP A 62 6.42 -18.68 8.79
N THR A 63 6.58 -18.87 10.11
CA THR A 63 6.90 -17.85 11.13
C THR A 63 8.34 -17.35 11.14
N GLY A 64 9.02 -17.28 10.00
CA GLY A 64 10.41 -16.86 9.96
C GLY A 64 10.78 -16.14 8.69
N MET A 65 10.14 -15.01 8.38
CA MET A 65 10.46 -14.27 7.16
C MET A 65 11.21 -12.95 7.39
N ASN A 66 12.18 -12.78 6.50
CA ASN A 66 13.07 -11.65 6.28
C ASN A 66 12.33 -10.43 5.75
N THR A 67 11.80 -9.57 6.63
CA THR A 67 11.76 -8.16 6.24
C THR A 67 13.19 -7.64 6.26
N SER A 68 13.53 -6.73 5.36
CA SER A 68 14.81 -6.03 5.40
C SER A 68 14.57 -4.64 5.95
N LYS A 69 15.22 -4.31 7.06
CA LYS A 69 15.29 -2.95 7.58
C LYS A 69 16.58 -2.30 7.11
N MET A 70 16.47 -1.12 6.49
CA MET A 70 17.64 -0.29 6.24
C MET A 70 18.17 0.28 7.56
N VAL A 71 19.47 0.08 7.80
CA VAL A 71 20.17 0.56 9.00
C VAL A 71 21.40 1.34 8.56
N VAL A 72 21.63 2.48 9.21
CA VAL A 72 22.87 3.25 9.05
C VAL A 72 23.94 2.62 9.93
N GLU A 73 25.02 2.14 9.32
CA GLU A 73 26.17 1.56 10.01
C GLU A 73 27.42 2.40 9.75
N THR A 74 28.34 2.39 10.71
CA THR A 74 29.67 2.98 10.54
C THR A 74 30.66 1.87 10.21
N THR A 75 31.29 1.97 9.05
CA THR A 75 32.35 1.06 8.62
C THR A 75 33.61 1.23 9.48
N ARG A 76 34.55 0.29 9.38
CA ARG A 76 35.84 0.33 10.09
C ARG A 76 36.70 1.57 9.78
N ASN A 77 36.40 2.29 8.69
CA ASN A 77 37.11 3.49 8.26
C ASN A 77 36.30 4.78 8.52
N ASP A 78 35.38 4.77 9.50
CA ASP A 78 34.51 5.90 9.88
C ASP A 78 33.61 6.46 8.76
N LYS A 79 33.37 5.69 7.71
CA LYS A 79 32.39 6.01 6.66
C LYS A 79 31.03 5.43 7.03
N LEU A 80 29.96 6.19 6.81
CA LEU A 80 28.60 5.69 6.93
C LEU A 80 28.23 4.87 5.69
N CYS A 81 27.53 3.76 5.90
CA CYS A 81 26.87 3.00 4.85
C CYS A 81 25.45 2.61 5.26
N ILE A 82 24.59 2.40 4.27
CA ILE A 82 23.22 1.91 4.48
C ILE A 82 23.25 0.42 4.17
N ASN A 83 22.94 -0.41 5.16
CA ASN A 83 22.88 -1.86 5.03
C ASN A 83 21.46 -2.37 5.28
N ASN A 84 21.11 -3.48 4.61
CA ASN A 84 19.85 -4.17 4.82
C ASN A 84 20.04 -5.27 5.86
N GLN A 85 19.48 -5.06 7.06
CA GLN A 85 19.44 -6.08 8.10
C GLN A 85 18.14 -6.87 8.04
N ARG A 86 18.22 -8.18 8.26
CA ARG A 86 17.03 -9.05 8.35
C ARG A 86 16.31 -8.77 9.67
N SER A 87 15.01 -8.53 9.60
CA SER A 87 14.12 -8.38 10.75
C SER A 87 13.00 -9.41 10.73
N ASN A 88 12.64 -9.86 11.93
CA ASN A 88 11.53 -10.79 12.13
C ASN A 88 10.21 -10.01 12.13
N VAL A 89 9.23 -10.51 11.38
CA VAL A 89 7.85 -10.04 11.45
C VAL A 89 7.17 -10.73 12.63
N GLN A 90 6.61 -9.97 13.55
CA GLN A 90 5.79 -10.52 14.63
C GLN A 90 4.44 -11.00 14.09
N SER A 91 3.88 -12.05 14.70
CA SER A 91 2.52 -12.49 14.44
C SER A 91 1.54 -11.35 14.69
N SER A 92 0.63 -11.10 13.76
CA SER A 92 -0.39 -10.04 13.90
C SER A 92 -1.77 -10.62 14.23
N ASN A 93 -2.72 -9.75 14.56
CA ASN A 93 -4.10 -10.12 14.94
C ASN A 93 -4.99 -10.51 13.75
N ASN A 94 -4.39 -10.84 12.61
CA ASN A 94 -5.09 -11.18 11.36
C ASN A 94 -5.37 -12.67 11.17
N ILE A 95 -4.84 -13.54 12.06
CA ILE A 95 -5.07 -14.98 12.02
C ILE A 95 -6.15 -15.35 13.06
N PRO A 96 -7.26 -15.99 12.64
CA PRO A 96 -8.28 -16.44 13.58
C PRO A 96 -7.73 -17.39 14.64
N SER A 97 -8.27 -17.30 15.86
CA SER A 97 -7.95 -18.23 16.93
C SER A 97 -9.21 -18.79 17.60
N LEU A 98 -9.14 -20.07 17.96
CA LEU A 98 -10.19 -20.77 18.71
C LEU A 98 -9.57 -21.41 19.94
N LYS A 99 -10.10 -21.11 21.13
CA LYS A 99 -9.55 -21.57 22.42
C LYS A 99 -8.03 -21.31 22.52
N SER A 100 -7.60 -20.11 22.10
CA SER A 100 -6.20 -19.66 22.08
C SER A 100 -5.26 -20.44 21.14
N LYS A 101 -5.80 -21.25 20.23
CA LYS A 101 -5.04 -21.89 19.15
C LYS A 101 -5.32 -21.18 17.84
N THR A 102 -4.26 -20.74 17.17
CA THR A 102 -4.35 -20.15 15.84
C THR A 102 -4.83 -21.20 14.83
N ILE A 103 -5.74 -20.80 13.95
CA ILE A 103 -6.28 -21.65 12.90
C ILE A 103 -5.62 -21.25 11.58
N PRO A 104 -4.83 -22.15 10.95
CA PRO A 104 -4.20 -21.86 9.67
C PRO A 104 -5.22 -21.68 8.55
N VAL A 105 -5.13 -20.55 7.84
CA VAL A 105 -5.98 -20.23 6.67
C VAL A 105 -5.88 -21.29 5.56
N LYS A 106 -4.72 -21.94 5.43
CA LYS A 106 -4.47 -23.01 4.45
C LYS A 106 -5.48 -24.17 4.54
N ASN A 107 -6.12 -24.36 5.69
CA ASN A 107 -7.13 -25.41 5.89
C ASN A 107 -8.51 -25.02 5.35
N TYR A 108 -8.73 -23.76 4.96
CA TYR A 108 -10.03 -23.19 4.58
C TYR A 108 -9.99 -22.52 3.20
N ILE A 109 -9.07 -22.93 2.33
CA ILE A 109 -8.89 -22.35 0.99
C ILE A 109 -10.17 -22.47 0.16
N GLU A 110 -10.87 -23.61 0.24
CA GLU A 110 -12.12 -23.84 -0.49
C GLU A 110 -13.23 -22.89 -0.02
N ASN A 111 -13.38 -22.71 1.30
CA ASN A 111 -14.35 -21.75 1.85
C ASN A 111 -14.03 -20.31 1.44
N ALA A 112 -12.76 -19.92 1.41
CA ALA A 112 -12.35 -18.60 0.94
C ALA A 112 -12.67 -18.41 -0.54
N ALA A 113 -12.42 -19.43 -1.37
CA ALA A 113 -12.75 -19.40 -2.80
C ALA A 113 -14.27 -19.34 -3.04
N GLU A 114 -15.07 -20.06 -2.25
CA GLU A 114 -16.53 -20.01 -2.33
C GLU A 114 -17.07 -18.64 -1.91
N GLY A 115 -16.64 -18.10 -0.77
CA GLY A 115 -17.03 -16.76 -0.32
C GLY A 115 -16.64 -15.67 -1.33
N PHE A 116 -15.47 -15.81 -1.97
CA PHE A 116 -15.04 -14.93 -3.04
C PHE A 116 -15.99 -14.99 -4.27
N LYS A 117 -16.38 -16.19 -4.71
CA LYS A 117 -17.34 -16.37 -5.81
C LYS A 117 -18.70 -15.76 -5.48
N GLU A 118 -19.20 -15.98 -4.27
CA GLU A 118 -20.49 -15.41 -3.83
C GLU A 118 -20.43 -13.88 -3.77
N GLY A 119 -19.30 -13.31 -3.34
CA GLY A 119 -19.06 -11.86 -3.40
C GLY A 119 -19.13 -11.31 -4.83
N TYR A 120 -18.50 -11.98 -5.79
CA TYR A 120 -18.57 -11.56 -7.20
C TYR A 120 -19.98 -11.69 -7.80
N LYS A 121 -20.70 -12.77 -7.50
CA LYS A 121 -22.11 -12.92 -7.91
C LYS A 121 -22.99 -11.83 -7.30
N PHE A 122 -22.74 -11.47 -6.05
CA PHE A 122 -23.45 -10.35 -5.41
C PHE A 122 -23.18 -9.03 -6.14
N LEU A 123 -21.93 -8.72 -6.45
CA LEU A 123 -21.59 -7.52 -7.23
C LEU A 123 -22.25 -7.50 -8.60
N TYR A 124 -22.25 -8.65 -9.30
CA TYR A 124 -22.90 -8.77 -10.61
C TYR A 124 -24.42 -8.50 -10.53
N ARG A 125 -25.11 -9.10 -9.55
CA ARG A 125 -26.56 -8.95 -9.36
C ARG A 125 -26.99 -7.53 -8.99
N ASN A 126 -26.13 -6.78 -8.30
CA ASN A 126 -26.42 -5.42 -7.81
C ASN A 126 -25.63 -4.35 -8.58
N LYS A 127 -25.19 -4.66 -9.80
CA LYS A 127 -24.31 -3.81 -10.58
C LYS A 127 -24.89 -2.41 -10.81
N GLU A 128 -26.16 -2.30 -11.16
CA GLU A 128 -26.83 -1.03 -11.45
C GLU A 128 -26.93 -0.15 -10.20
N ASP A 129 -27.34 -0.72 -9.08
CA ASP A 129 -27.42 -0.01 -7.79
C ASP A 129 -26.04 0.48 -7.33
N LEU A 130 -25.00 -0.34 -7.52
CA LEU A 130 -23.62 0.02 -7.21
C LEU A 130 -23.12 1.19 -8.08
N LEU A 131 -23.41 1.16 -9.39
CA LEU A 131 -23.06 2.25 -10.30
C LEU A 131 -23.77 3.55 -9.91
N ASN A 132 -25.04 3.48 -9.54
CA ASN A 132 -25.81 4.63 -9.07
C ASN A 132 -25.19 5.23 -7.79
N ASP A 133 -24.87 4.38 -6.81
CA ASP A 133 -24.25 4.83 -5.57
C ASP A 133 -22.86 5.45 -5.80
N LEU A 134 -22.05 4.87 -6.69
CA LEU A 134 -20.75 5.42 -7.05
C LEU A 134 -20.85 6.80 -7.71
N ASN A 135 -21.86 7.01 -8.57
CA ASN A 135 -22.06 8.29 -9.25
C ASN A 135 -22.60 9.39 -8.34
N HIS A 136 -23.40 9.05 -7.33
CA HIS A 136 -24.17 10.05 -6.58
C HIS A 136 -23.79 10.16 -5.11
N LYS A 137 -23.34 9.07 -4.47
CA LYS A 137 -22.97 9.07 -3.05
C LYS A 137 -21.46 9.16 -2.84
N PHE A 138 -20.67 8.60 -3.76
CA PHE A 138 -19.23 8.45 -3.57
C PHE A 138 -18.36 9.20 -4.58
N ALA A 139 -18.94 9.91 -5.54
CA ALA A 139 -18.18 10.57 -6.61
C ALA A 139 -17.10 11.54 -6.07
N ASP A 140 -17.41 12.28 -5.02
CA ASP A 140 -16.50 13.24 -4.38
C ASP A 140 -15.67 12.63 -3.23
N TYR A 141 -15.62 11.30 -3.13
CA TYR A 141 -14.87 10.66 -2.05
C TYR A 141 -13.37 10.88 -2.23
N GLN A 142 -12.71 11.32 -1.17
CA GLN A 142 -11.27 11.48 -1.11
C GLN A 142 -10.63 10.18 -0.65
N TYR A 143 -9.62 9.71 -1.39
CA TYR A 143 -8.85 8.52 -1.03
C TYR A 143 -7.38 8.88 -0.85
N ARG A 144 -6.68 8.06 -0.06
CA ARG A 144 -5.23 8.14 0.10
C ARG A 144 -4.55 7.46 -1.07
N LYS A 145 -3.54 8.13 -1.62
CA LYS A 145 -2.71 7.61 -2.71
C LYS A 145 -1.30 7.37 -2.17
N LEU A 146 -0.80 6.14 -2.24
CA LEU A 146 0.59 5.85 -1.88
C LEU A 146 1.47 5.97 -3.12
N LEU A 147 2.25 7.05 -3.20
CA LEU A 147 3.28 7.19 -4.23
C LEU A 147 4.51 6.35 -3.90
N ARG A 148 4.81 6.20 -2.60
CA ARG A 148 5.77 5.23 -2.05
C ARG A 148 5.14 4.54 -0.85
N PRO A 149 5.57 3.30 -0.53
CA PRO A 149 5.12 2.62 0.68
C PRO A 149 5.42 3.45 1.94
N THR A 150 4.48 3.54 2.87
CA THR A 150 4.68 4.22 4.17
C THR A 150 5.91 3.71 4.92
N SER A 151 6.20 2.41 4.81
CA SER A 151 7.38 1.77 5.41
C SER A 151 8.71 2.29 4.86
N HIS A 152 8.73 2.86 3.66
CA HIS A 152 9.90 3.51 3.09
C HIS A 152 10.19 4.82 3.85
N TYR A 153 9.21 5.72 3.95
CA TYR A 153 9.38 6.98 4.69
C TYR A 153 9.74 6.77 6.16
N THR A 154 9.13 5.78 6.84
CA THR A 154 9.47 5.49 8.24
C THR A 154 10.91 5.01 8.41
N GLN A 155 11.43 4.23 7.47
CA GLN A 155 12.83 3.83 7.47
C GLN A 155 13.76 5.03 7.28
N ILE A 156 13.45 5.90 6.32
CA ILE A 156 14.23 7.13 6.05
C ILE A 156 14.26 8.02 7.30
N LEU A 157 13.10 8.29 7.91
CA LEU A 157 13.01 9.07 9.14
C LEU A 157 13.82 8.42 10.26
N SER A 158 13.66 7.10 10.48
CA SER A 158 14.41 6.36 11.48
C SER A 158 15.92 6.48 11.28
N MET A 159 16.39 6.46 10.05
CA MET A 159 17.81 6.62 9.72
C MET A 159 18.28 8.06 9.90
N SER A 160 17.42 9.04 9.63
CA SER A 160 17.71 10.47 9.80
C SER A 160 17.98 10.85 11.26
N TYR A 161 17.55 10.03 12.22
CA TYR A 161 17.82 10.17 13.64
C TYR A 161 19.17 9.60 14.10
N HIS A 162 20.00 9.08 13.20
CA HIS A 162 21.35 8.65 13.56
C HIS A 162 22.16 9.85 14.12
N PRO A 163 22.92 9.69 15.22
CA PRO A 163 23.61 10.80 15.89
C PRO A 163 24.43 11.71 14.96
N ARG A 164 25.09 11.12 13.96
CA ARG A 164 25.88 11.85 12.95
C ARG A 164 25.05 12.88 12.13
N PHE A 165 23.77 12.62 11.91
CA PHE A 165 22.86 13.56 11.24
C PHE A 165 22.24 14.55 12.22
N LEU A 166 22.06 14.16 13.49
CA LEU A 166 21.50 15.06 14.53
C LEU A 166 22.50 16.09 15.06
N MET A 167 23.81 15.81 14.96
CA MET A 167 24.86 16.75 15.37
C MET A 167 24.90 18.03 14.52
N ASN A 168 24.37 18.00 13.30
CA ASN A 168 24.33 19.16 12.41
C ASN A 168 23.08 19.08 11.52
N GLU A 169 22.20 20.07 11.63
CA GLU A 169 20.96 20.16 10.86
C GLU A 169 21.20 20.03 9.35
N MET A 170 22.29 20.61 8.83
CA MET A 170 22.62 20.52 7.40
C MET A 170 22.92 19.09 6.96
N ASN A 171 23.51 18.26 7.83
CA ASN A 171 23.77 16.86 7.51
C ASN A 171 22.46 16.07 7.40
N ARG A 172 21.50 16.32 8.30
CA ARG A 172 20.16 15.71 8.21
C ARG A 172 19.41 16.16 6.96
N ARG A 173 19.44 17.46 6.65
CA ARG A 173 18.84 18.03 5.43
C ARG A 173 19.40 17.39 4.16
N LEU A 174 20.74 17.32 4.04
CA LEU A 174 21.39 16.68 2.90
C LEU A 174 21.02 15.20 2.79
N PHE A 175 21.03 14.46 3.91
CA PHE A 175 20.64 13.06 3.94
C PHE A 175 19.21 12.82 3.44
N LEU A 176 18.25 13.61 3.92
CA LEU A 176 16.85 13.51 3.48
C LEU A 176 16.71 13.86 2.00
N LEU A 177 17.42 14.89 1.52
CA LEU A 177 17.39 15.29 0.12
C LEU A 177 17.92 14.17 -0.81
N PHE A 178 19.05 13.56 -0.46
CA PHE A 178 19.66 12.48 -1.25
C PHE A 178 18.77 11.24 -1.37
N ILE A 179 17.95 10.95 -0.37
CA ILE A 179 17.10 9.76 -0.38
C ILE A 179 15.74 10.03 -1.05
N SER A 180 15.30 11.29 -1.08
CA SER A 180 14.11 11.70 -1.82
C SER A 180 14.31 11.80 -3.33
N ASP A 181 15.56 11.82 -3.83
CA ASP A 181 15.97 12.00 -5.24
C ASP A 181 15.80 10.73 -6.09
N ASP A 182 14.56 10.20 -6.13
CA ASP A 182 14.20 8.99 -6.85
C ASP A 182 12.77 9.08 -7.44
N VAL A 183 12.14 10.27 -7.42
CA VAL A 183 10.80 10.46 -7.99
C VAL A 183 10.93 11.23 -9.31
N TYR A 184 10.20 10.80 -10.34
CA TYR A 184 10.22 11.47 -11.65
C TYR A 184 9.73 12.93 -11.64
N ASP A 185 9.09 13.39 -10.55
CA ASP A 185 8.49 14.72 -10.42
C ASP A 185 9.04 15.50 -9.21
N ARG A 186 9.78 16.58 -9.48
CA ARG A 186 10.41 17.43 -8.46
C ARG A 186 9.43 18.10 -7.51
N THR A 187 8.18 18.29 -7.92
CA THR A 187 7.13 18.87 -7.07
C THR A 187 6.79 17.92 -5.94
N ILE A 188 6.63 16.62 -6.26
CA ILE A 188 6.40 15.57 -5.27
C ILE A 188 7.62 15.45 -4.37
N GLU A 189 8.83 15.39 -4.92
CA GLU A 189 10.06 15.29 -4.10
C GLU A 189 10.17 16.42 -3.09
N ARG A 190 9.87 17.65 -3.52
CA ARG A 190 9.92 18.82 -2.65
C ARG A 190 8.93 18.71 -1.49
N ILE A 191 7.70 18.27 -1.78
CA ILE A 191 6.66 18.07 -0.79
C ILE A 191 7.06 16.97 0.20
N GLU A 192 7.53 15.83 -0.31
CA GLU A 192 7.96 14.72 0.51
C GLU A 192 9.12 15.12 1.42
N TYR A 193 10.11 15.81 0.86
CA TYR A 193 11.24 16.35 1.61
C TYR A 193 10.80 17.31 2.73
N ASP A 194 9.91 18.26 2.44
CA ASP A 194 9.42 19.21 3.44
C ASP A 194 8.62 18.51 4.56
N ALA A 195 7.83 17.49 4.23
CA ALA A 195 7.14 16.65 5.23
C ALA A 195 8.14 15.88 6.12
N LEU A 196 9.11 15.19 5.52
CA LEU A 196 10.14 14.43 6.24
C LEU A 196 11.01 15.34 7.13
N LEU A 197 11.32 16.56 6.66
CA LEU A 197 12.03 17.55 7.47
C LEU A 197 11.28 17.86 8.76
N ASN A 198 9.95 17.99 8.69
CA ASN A 198 9.06 18.22 9.81
C ASN A 198 8.75 16.95 10.64
N ASN A 199 9.37 15.82 10.29
CA ASN A 199 9.15 14.49 10.89
C ASN A 199 7.78 13.87 10.58
N ASP A 200 7.12 14.35 9.54
CA ASP A 200 5.85 13.82 9.05
C ASP A 200 6.06 12.81 7.93
N ILE A 201 5.12 11.88 7.81
CA ILE A 201 5.03 10.99 6.65
C ILE A 201 4.20 11.73 5.58
N PRO A 202 4.69 11.85 4.34
CA PRO A 202 3.93 12.51 3.27
C PRO A 202 2.55 11.87 3.06
N LEU A 203 1.51 12.71 3.02
CA LEU A 203 0.15 12.31 2.74
C LEU A 203 -0.28 12.85 1.38
N HIS A 204 -0.42 11.95 0.41
CA HIS A 204 -0.97 12.25 -0.90
C HIS A 204 -2.40 11.72 -0.98
N THR A 205 -3.26 12.49 -1.63
CA THR A 205 -4.67 12.15 -1.79
C THR A 205 -5.15 12.43 -3.21
N GLY A 206 -6.23 11.76 -3.60
CA GLY A 206 -6.96 12.00 -4.84
C GLY A 206 -8.46 12.01 -4.57
N MET A 207 -9.24 12.47 -5.54
CA MET A 207 -10.71 12.33 -5.53
C MET A 207 -11.12 11.27 -6.56
N LEU A 208 -12.24 10.58 -6.32
CA LEU A 208 -12.67 9.53 -7.26
C LEU A 208 -13.10 10.08 -8.62
N ASN A 209 -13.76 11.23 -8.66
CA ASN A 209 -14.28 11.83 -9.89
C ASN A 209 -13.28 12.68 -10.68
N ASN A 210 -12.02 12.77 -10.25
CA ASN A 210 -11.01 13.55 -10.97
C ASN A 210 -9.66 12.82 -11.03
N THR A 211 -8.72 13.47 -11.69
CA THR A 211 -7.39 12.91 -11.98
C THR A 211 -6.27 13.66 -11.29
N ASP A 212 -6.60 14.56 -10.37
CA ASP A 212 -5.63 15.47 -9.76
C ASP A 212 -4.98 14.84 -8.53
N LEU A 213 -3.74 15.25 -8.26
CA LEU A 213 -3.03 14.89 -7.03
C LEU A 213 -3.10 16.05 -6.03
N TYR A 214 -3.42 15.72 -4.79
CA TYR A 214 -3.56 16.68 -3.70
C TYR A 214 -2.63 16.36 -2.55
N VAL A 215 -2.13 17.42 -1.91
CA VAL A 215 -1.36 17.37 -0.67
C VAL A 215 -1.90 18.45 0.26
N ASN A 216 -2.22 18.07 1.50
CA ASN A 216 -2.85 18.97 2.48
C ASN A 216 -4.05 19.73 1.91
N SER A 217 -4.91 19.00 1.18
CA SER A 217 -6.12 19.53 0.51
C SER A 217 -5.86 20.58 -0.59
N LYS A 218 -4.61 20.76 -1.02
CA LYS A 218 -4.26 21.62 -2.15
C LYS A 218 -3.88 20.77 -3.35
N MET A 219 -4.43 21.12 -4.52
CA MET A 219 -4.02 20.50 -5.78
C MET A 219 -2.56 20.87 -6.06
N VAL A 220 -1.73 19.86 -6.27
CA VAL A 220 -0.29 20.03 -6.54
C VAL A 220 0.09 19.61 -7.94
N ILE A 221 -0.58 18.60 -8.50
CA ILE A 221 -0.39 18.16 -9.88
C ILE A 221 -1.76 17.97 -10.52
N LYS A 222 -2.01 18.72 -11.58
CA LYS A 222 -3.23 18.59 -12.38
C LYS A 222 -3.09 17.46 -13.39
N ASN A 223 -4.17 16.71 -13.62
CA ASN A 223 -4.18 15.55 -14.52
C ASN A 223 -3.03 14.59 -14.21
N HIS A 224 -2.80 14.34 -12.93
CA HIS A 224 -1.79 13.39 -12.50
C HIS A 224 -2.13 12.00 -13.04
N LEU A 225 -3.40 11.57 -13.00
CA LEU A 225 -3.96 10.35 -13.58
C LEU A 225 -4.45 10.56 -15.04
N ASN A 226 -4.46 9.49 -15.86
CA ASN A 226 -5.04 9.54 -17.22
C ASN A 226 -6.56 9.36 -17.21
N VAL A 227 -7.08 8.53 -16.29
CA VAL A 227 -8.49 8.20 -16.10
C VAL A 227 -8.83 8.40 -14.62
N SER A 228 -10.05 8.83 -14.32
CA SER A 228 -10.48 8.99 -12.93
C SER A 228 -10.66 7.62 -12.26
N PRO A 229 -10.36 7.46 -10.97
CA PRO A 229 -10.59 6.20 -10.25
C PRO A 229 -12.03 5.73 -10.29
N LEU A 230 -12.98 6.67 -10.35
CA LEU A 230 -14.39 6.36 -10.52
C LEU A 230 -14.66 5.71 -11.87
N ASP A 231 -14.12 6.28 -12.96
CA ASP A 231 -14.42 5.82 -14.31
C ASP A 231 -13.75 4.48 -14.62
N ALA A 232 -12.49 4.28 -14.22
CA ALA A 232 -11.85 2.98 -14.42
C ALA A 232 -12.42 1.88 -13.50
N PHE A 233 -12.97 2.23 -12.33
CA PHE A 233 -13.80 1.29 -11.58
C PHE A 233 -15.09 0.91 -12.33
N LYS A 234 -15.78 1.86 -12.97
CA LYS A 234 -16.96 1.58 -13.80
C LYS A 234 -16.63 0.69 -14.98
N GLU A 235 -15.56 1.00 -15.71
CA GLU A 235 -15.10 0.17 -16.83
C GLU A 235 -14.83 -1.27 -16.38
N LYS A 236 -14.18 -1.44 -15.22
CA LYS A 236 -13.94 -2.76 -14.63
C LYS A 236 -15.23 -3.48 -14.25
N LEU A 237 -16.19 -2.76 -13.68
CA LEU A 237 -17.49 -3.32 -13.33
C LEU A 237 -18.32 -3.66 -14.57
N ASP A 238 -18.14 -2.92 -15.67
CA ASP A 238 -18.76 -3.19 -16.95
C ASP A 238 -18.24 -4.45 -17.64
N CYS A 239 -16.98 -4.77 -17.43
CA CYS A 239 -16.35 -6.01 -17.91
C CYS A 239 -16.68 -7.24 -17.07
N LEU A 240 -17.50 -7.11 -16.01
CA LEU A 240 -17.82 -8.21 -15.12
C LEU A 240 -18.79 -9.17 -15.80
N ASN A 241 -18.24 -10.28 -16.29
CA ASN A 241 -18.99 -11.34 -16.96
C ASN A 241 -19.39 -12.44 -15.97
N ASN A 242 -20.52 -13.10 -16.26
CA ASN A 242 -21.09 -14.19 -15.47
C ASN A 242 -20.36 -15.52 -15.68
#